data_AF-A0A930WQ58-F1
#
_entry.id   AF-A0A930WQ58-F1
#
_cell.length_a   1.000
_cell.length_b   1.000
_cell.length_c   1.000
_cell.angle_alpha   90.00
_cell.angle_beta   90.00
_cell.angle_gamma   90.00
#
_symmetry.space_group_name_H-M   'P 1'
#
loop_
_entity.id
_entity.type
_entity.pdbx_description
1 polymer ?
#
loop_
_entity_poly.entity_id
_entity_poly.type
_entity_poly.pdbx_seq_one_letter_code
_entity_poly.pdbx_strand_id
1 'polypeptide(L)'
;MKKMQRFHKKNIRWTLFALGMYALLFVLVQTGVINFYYESTFINIMINIIYAVGLNLILGVAGQFSLGHAGFIAIGSYSGAILGKMMNGLPGLFAGMAVGVVISVIVAFLVGLPTLRLKGDYLAI
;
A
#
# COMPACT_ATOMS: atom_id res chain seq x y z
N MET A 1 26.98 18.94 3.50
CA MET A 1 25.94 18.11 2.83
C MET A 1 26.33 16.65 2.95
N LYS A 2 25.63 15.88 3.79
CA LYS A 2 25.95 14.48 4.16
C LYS A 2 25.54 13.57 2.99
N LYS A 3 26.49 12.92 2.32
CA LYS A 3 26.22 11.94 1.23
C LYS A 3 25.27 10.86 1.74
N MET A 4 24.07 10.77 1.17
CA MET A 4 23.17 9.62 1.38
C MET A 4 23.87 8.36 0.89
N GLN A 5 24.38 7.56 1.83
CA GLN A 5 24.97 6.24 1.58
C GLN A 5 23.83 5.28 1.15
N ARG A 6 23.56 5.24 -0.16
CA ARG A 6 22.60 4.30 -0.77
C ARG A 6 23.16 2.87 -0.68
N PHE A 7 22.38 1.97 -0.06
CA PHE A 7 22.55 0.52 0.05
C PHE A 7 23.61 0.00 1.05
N HIS A 8 23.20 -0.14 2.30
CA HIS A 8 23.91 -0.95 3.30
C HIS A 8 23.76 -2.45 2.97
N LYS A 9 24.84 -3.25 3.03
CA LYS A 9 24.82 -4.72 2.83
C LYS A 9 23.76 -5.44 3.69
N LYS A 10 23.31 -4.82 4.79
CA LYS A 10 22.22 -5.32 5.64
C LYS A 10 20.86 -5.25 4.94
N ASN A 11 20.59 -4.24 4.11
CA ASN A 11 19.32 -4.08 3.41
C ASN A 11 19.15 -5.12 2.31
N ILE A 12 20.25 -5.50 1.62
CA ILE A 12 20.20 -6.56 0.59
C ILE A 12 19.74 -7.90 1.20
N ARG A 13 20.18 -8.20 2.43
CA ARG A 13 19.82 -9.42 3.16
C ARG A 13 18.33 -9.42 3.52
N TRP A 14 17.79 -8.28 3.94
CA TRP A 14 16.35 -8.14 4.23
C TRP A 14 15.49 -8.29 2.97
N THR A 15 15.90 -7.69 1.84
CA THR A 15 15.19 -7.89 0.56
C THR A 15 15.24 -9.35 0.10
N LEU A 16 16.38 -10.03 0.21
CA LEU A 16 16.50 -11.44 -0.14
C LEU A 16 15.64 -12.34 0.77
N PHE A 17 15.60 -12.05 2.06
CA PHE A 17 14.74 -12.76 3.01
C PHE A 17 13.25 -12.58 2.66
N ALA A 18 12.82 -11.35 2.36
CA ALA A 18 11.44 -11.08 1.95
C ALA A 18 11.08 -11.82 0.63
N LEU A 19 11.99 -11.84 -0.33
CA LEU A 19 11.82 -12.56 -1.59
C LEU A 19 11.72 -14.08 -1.39
N GLY A 20 12.57 -14.64 -0.51
CA GLY A 20 12.52 -16.05 -0.14
C GLY A 20 11.22 -16.43 0.58
N MET A 21 10.74 -15.58 1.49
CA MET A 21 9.46 -15.78 2.18
C MET A 21 8.28 -15.74 1.21
N TYR A 22 8.28 -14.81 0.25
CA TYR A 22 7.27 -14.76 -0.81
C TYR A 22 7.27 -16.01 -1.68
N ALA A 23 8.45 -16.49 -2.10
CA ALA A 23 8.57 -17.71 -2.90
C ALA A 23 8.06 -18.95 -2.14
N LEU A 24 8.34 -19.04 -0.84
CA LEU A 24 7.83 -20.13 0.01
C LEU A 24 6.30 -20.10 0.09
N LEU A 25 5.70 -18.93 0.35
CA LEU A 25 4.24 -18.78 0.36
C LEU A 25 3.61 -19.14 -0.98
N PHE A 26 4.22 -18.72 -2.10
CA PHE A 26 3.75 -19.06 -3.44
C PHE A 26 3.73 -20.57 -3.69
N VAL A 27 4.80 -21.27 -3.30
CA VAL A 27 4.86 -22.74 -3.42
C VAL A 27 3.79 -23.41 -2.54
N LEU A 28 3.59 -22.94 -1.30
CA LEU A 28 2.59 -23.49 -0.38
C LEU A 28 1.14 -23.30 -0.87
N VAL A 29 0.87 -22.21 -1.60
CA VAL A 29 -0.42 -21.99 -2.25
C VAL A 29 -0.59 -22.95 -3.43
N GLN A 30 0.45 -23.11 -4.26
CA GLN A 30 0.40 -24.01 -5.42
C GLN A 30 0.31 -25.49 -5.07
N THR A 31 0.87 -25.91 -3.93
CA THR A 31 0.78 -27.30 -3.44
C THR A 31 -0.56 -27.61 -2.77
N GLY A 32 -1.47 -26.64 -2.66
CA GLY A 32 -2.81 -26.83 -2.08
C GLY A 32 -2.83 -27.06 -0.57
N VAL A 33 -1.69 -26.88 0.11
CA VAL A 33 -1.61 -26.95 1.58
C VAL A 33 -2.36 -25.77 2.20
N ILE A 34 -2.33 -24.61 1.53
CA ILE A 34 -3.07 -23.40 1.92
C ILE A 34 -4.43 -23.42 1.21
N ASN A 35 -5.50 -23.67 1.98
CA ASN A 35 -6.87 -23.52 1.51
C ASN A 35 -7.22 -22.04 1.24
N PHE A 36 -8.24 -21.80 0.40
CA PHE A 36 -8.75 -20.46 0.04
C PHE A 36 -9.02 -19.55 1.26
N TYR A 37 -9.47 -20.12 2.38
CA TYR A 37 -9.68 -19.40 3.63
C TYR A 37 -8.39 -18.80 4.19
N TYR A 38 -7.31 -19.59 4.22
CA TYR A 38 -6.01 -19.14 4.70
C TYR A 38 -5.38 -18.14 3.74
N GLU A 39 -5.51 -18.36 2.42
CA GLU A 39 -5.04 -17.42 1.41
C GLU A 39 -5.69 -16.03 1.59
N SER A 40 -7.02 -16.00 1.68
CA SER A 40 -7.78 -14.76 1.91
C SER A 40 -7.38 -14.08 3.22
N THR A 41 -7.14 -14.87 4.27
CA THR A 41 -6.68 -14.34 5.57
C THR A 41 -5.29 -13.71 5.45
N PHE A 42 -4.34 -14.37 4.77
CA PHE A 42 -3.00 -13.81 4.55
C PHE A 42 -3.05 -12.51 3.74
N ILE A 43 -3.86 -12.46 2.68
CA ILE A 43 -4.02 -11.23 1.88
C ILE A 43 -4.53 -10.07 2.76
N ASN A 44 -5.55 -10.32 3.60
CA ASN A 44 -6.07 -9.31 4.51
C ASN A 44 -5.02 -8.87 5.54
N ILE A 45 -4.21 -9.78 6.08
CA ILE A 45 -3.11 -9.44 6.99
C ILE A 45 -2.11 -8.52 6.28
N MET A 46 -1.71 -8.86 5.05
CA MET A 46 -0.76 -8.04 4.26
C MET A 46 -1.30 -6.63 4.00
N ILE A 47 -2.58 -6.51 3.61
CA ILE A 47 -3.23 -5.21 3.40
C ILE A 47 -3.24 -4.39 4.70
N ASN A 48 -3.59 -5.01 5.83
CA ASN A 48 -3.60 -4.32 7.13
C ASN A 48 -2.20 -3.90 7.61
N ILE A 49 -1.15 -4.66 7.27
CA ILE A 49 0.23 -4.24 7.54
C ILE A 49 0.57 -2.97 6.75
N ILE A 50 0.25 -2.94 5.45
CA ILE A 50 0.47 -1.75 4.61
C ILE A 50 -0.33 -0.57 5.16
N TYR A 51 -1.59 -0.80 5.58
CA TYR A 51 -2.44 0.20 6.22
C TYR A 51 -1.81 0.78 7.48
N ALA A 52 -1.38 -0.09 8.41
CA ALA A 52 -0.79 0.31 9.67
C ALA A 52 0.53 1.09 9.46
N VAL A 53 1.36 0.68 8.51
CA VAL A 53 2.60 1.39 8.16
C VAL A 53 2.31 2.76 7.54
N GLY A 54 1.33 2.84 6.64
CA GLY A 54 0.89 4.10 6.04
C GLY A 54 0.34 5.08 7.08
N LEU A 55 -0.51 4.60 7.99
CA LEU A 55 -1.01 5.38 9.12
C LEU A 55 0.11 5.81 10.06
N ASN A 56 1.05 4.93 10.39
CA ASN A 56 2.18 5.27 11.24
C ASN A 56 3.08 6.35 10.61
N LEU A 57 3.19 6.39 9.28
CA LEU A 57 3.91 7.46 8.60
C LEU A 57 3.21 8.83 8.78
N ILE A 58 1.89 8.87 8.67
CA ILE A 58 1.13 10.12 8.74
C ILE A 58 0.94 10.57 10.21
N LEU A 59 0.44 9.67 11.06
CA LEU A 59 0.19 9.94 12.48
C LEU A 59 1.49 9.99 13.28
N GLY A 60 2.35 8.99 13.11
CA GLY A 60 3.55 8.81 13.94
C GLY A 60 4.70 9.72 13.54
N VAL A 61 4.93 9.92 12.23
CA VAL A 61 6.07 10.74 11.75
C VAL A 61 5.66 12.18 11.46
N ALA A 62 4.55 12.40 10.75
CA ALA A 62 4.09 13.75 10.42
C ALA A 62 3.23 14.41 11.52
N GLY A 63 2.72 13.63 12.48
CA GLY A 63 1.90 14.15 13.59
C GLY A 63 0.50 14.62 13.17
N GLN A 64 0.00 14.19 12.01
CA GLN A 64 -1.30 14.61 11.47
C GLN A 64 -2.34 13.52 11.65
N PHE A 65 -3.50 13.85 12.23
CA PHE A 65 -4.64 12.94 12.27
C PHE A 65 -5.21 12.70 10.87
N SER A 66 -5.47 11.44 10.52
CA SER A 66 -5.96 11.04 9.20
C SER A 66 -7.21 10.16 9.32
N LEU A 67 -8.40 10.76 9.33
CA LEU A 67 -9.67 10.02 9.26
C LEU A 67 -10.04 9.57 7.84
N GLY A 68 -9.51 10.25 6.81
CA GLY A 68 -9.75 9.91 5.41
C GLY A 68 -8.88 8.78 4.85
N HIS A 69 -7.99 8.18 5.65
CA HIS A 69 -6.98 7.22 5.14
C HIS A 69 -7.62 6.00 4.45
N ALA A 70 -8.69 5.45 5.02
CA ALA A 70 -9.44 4.35 4.43
C ALA A 70 -10.07 4.72 3.06
N GLY A 71 -10.48 5.98 2.89
CA GLY A 71 -11.05 6.48 1.64
C GLY A 71 -10.04 6.46 0.50
N PHE A 72 -8.82 6.94 0.73
CA PHE A 72 -7.76 6.92 -0.29
C PHE A 72 -7.35 5.51 -0.71
N ILE A 73 -7.43 4.56 0.23
CA ILE A 73 -7.16 3.14 -0.02
C ILE A 73 -8.29 2.49 -0.81
N ALA A 74 -9.54 2.82 -0.50
CA ALA A 74 -10.68 2.36 -1.29
C ALA A 74 -10.56 2.85 -2.73
N ILE A 75 -10.24 4.13 -2.95
CA ILE A 75 -10.07 4.72 -4.30
C ILE A 75 -8.97 3.99 -5.08
N GLY A 76 -7.79 3.82 -4.48
CA GLY A 76 -6.65 3.17 -5.15
C GLY A 76 -6.90 1.69 -5.44
N SER A 77 -7.44 0.95 -4.45
CA SER A 77 -7.71 -0.48 -4.58
C SER A 77 -8.83 -0.77 -5.59
N TYR A 78 -9.90 0.03 -5.59
CA TYR A 78 -11.01 -0.12 -6.53
C TYR A 78 -10.58 0.17 -7.98
N SER A 79 -9.82 1.25 -8.18
CA SER A 79 -9.25 1.59 -9.49
C SER A 79 -8.34 0.48 -10.03
N GLY A 80 -7.48 -0.06 -9.17
CA GLY A 80 -6.61 -1.19 -9.50
C GLY A 80 -7.39 -2.47 -9.81
N ALA A 81 -8.46 -2.76 -9.06
CA ALA A 81 -9.29 -3.95 -9.25
C ALA A 81 -10.03 -3.93 -10.60
N ILE A 82 -10.53 -2.76 -11.04
CA ILE A 82 -11.16 -2.61 -12.36
C ILE A 82 -10.16 -2.94 -13.47
N LEU A 83 -8.95 -2.37 -13.42
CA LEU A 83 -7.93 -2.63 -14.44
C LEU A 83 -7.40 -4.06 -14.39
N GLY A 84 -7.26 -4.64 -13.20
CA GLY A 84 -6.90 -6.05 -13.02
C GLY A 84 -7.95 -7.01 -13.60
N LYS A 85 -9.23 -6.59 -13.66
CA LYS A 85 -10.29 -7.35 -14.34
C LYS A 85 -10.26 -7.19 -15.87
N MET A 86 -9.87 -6.01 -16.36
CA MET A 86 -9.82 -5.72 -17.80
C MET A 86 -8.56 -6.29 -18.47
N MET A 87 -7.43 -6.33 -17.75
CA MET A 87 -6.15 -6.79 -18.25
C MET A 87 -5.64 -7.91 -17.35
N ASN A 88 -5.57 -9.13 -17.89
CA ASN A 88 -5.09 -10.27 -17.13
C ASN A 88 -3.55 -10.30 -17.07
N GLY A 89 -3.03 -10.75 -15.93
CA GLY A 89 -1.60 -10.99 -15.72
C GLY A 89 -0.82 -9.79 -15.19
N LEU A 90 0.51 -9.91 -15.23
CA LEU A 90 1.46 -8.91 -14.71
C LEU A 90 1.23 -7.49 -15.29
N PRO A 91 0.93 -7.31 -16.59
CA PRO A 91 0.70 -5.97 -17.15
C PRO A 91 -0.50 -5.26 -16.51
N GLY A 92 -1.59 -6.00 -16.24
CA GLY A 92 -2.77 -5.45 -15.59
C GLY A 92 -2.53 -5.08 -14.13
N LEU A 93 -1.71 -5.86 -13.42
CA LEU A 93 -1.28 -5.53 -12.06
C LEU A 93 -0.50 -4.21 -12.02
N PHE A 94 0.54 -4.07 -12.85
CA PHE A 94 1.36 -2.85 -12.86
C PHE A 94 0.59 -1.63 -13.38
N ALA A 95 -0.23 -1.81 -14.43
CA ALA A 95 -1.10 -0.75 -14.93
C ALA A 95 -2.14 -0.33 -13.88
N GLY A 96 -2.78 -1.30 -13.20
CA GLY A 96 -3.72 -1.06 -12.12
C GLY A 96 -3.10 -0.32 -10.94
N MET A 97 -1.89 -0.70 -10.53
CA MET A 97 -1.13 0.01 -9.50
C MET A 97 -0.82 1.45 -9.93
N ALA A 98 -0.31 1.65 -11.15
CA ALA A 98 0.03 2.99 -11.64
C ALA A 98 -1.19 3.91 -11.71
N VAL A 99 -2.29 3.43 -12.27
CA VAL A 99 -3.54 4.20 -12.37
C VAL A 99 -4.15 4.43 -10.99
N GLY A 100 -4.15 3.44 -10.10
CA GLY A 100 -4.60 3.61 -8.73
C GLY A 100 -3.83 4.70 -7.99
N VAL A 101 -2.50 4.74 -8.13
CA VAL A 101 -1.66 5.81 -7.58
C VAL A 101 -2.04 7.17 -8.15
N VAL A 102 -2.17 7.28 -9.48
CA VAL A 102 -2.51 8.55 -10.14
C VAL A 102 -3.86 9.07 -9.65
N ILE A 103 -4.89 8.21 -9.60
CA ILE A 103 -6.23 8.61 -9.15
C ILE A 103 -6.21 9.00 -7.67
N SER A 104 -5.56 8.20 -6.80
CA SER A 104 -5.45 8.54 -5.38
C SER A 104 -4.72 9.86 -5.16
N VAL A 105 -3.66 10.17 -5.93
CA VAL A 105 -2.94 11.44 -5.85
C VAL A 105 -3.81 12.61 -6.29
N ILE A 106 -4.56 12.48 -7.38
CA ILE A 106 -5.48 13.52 -7.85
C ILE A 106 -6.53 13.82 -6.79
N VAL A 107 -7.17 12.79 -6.24
CA VAL A 107 -8.20 12.97 -5.20
C VAL A 107 -7.59 13.53 -3.92
N ALA A 108 -6.42 13.03 -3.49
CA ALA A 108 -5.72 13.56 -2.33
C ALA A 108 -5.31 15.03 -2.51
N PHE A 109 -4.96 15.46 -3.71
CA PHE A 109 -4.66 16.86 -4.01
C PHE A 109 -5.92 17.73 -3.97
N LEU A 110 -7.01 17.27 -4.58
CA LEU A 110 -8.29 17.97 -4.59
C LEU A 110 -8.87 18.14 -3.18
N VAL A 111 -8.73 17.12 -2.32
CA VAL A 111 -9.17 17.16 -0.92
C VAL A 111 -8.13 17.85 -0.01
N GLY A 112 -6.84 17.77 -0.35
CA GLY A 112 -5.75 18.41 0.37
C GLY A 112 -5.74 19.94 0.28
N LEU A 113 -6.11 20.48 -0.89
CA LEU A 113 -6.21 21.93 -1.11
C LEU A 113 -7.19 22.65 -0.17
N PRO A 114 -8.43 22.19 0.04
CA PRO A 114 -9.34 22.80 1.00
C PRO A 114 -8.93 22.54 2.45
N THR A 115 -8.35 21.38 2.77
CA THR A 115 -7.92 21.08 4.16
C THR A 115 -6.74 21.94 4.61
N LEU A 116 -5.86 22.37 3.71
CA LEU A 116 -4.81 23.36 3.99
C LEU A 116 -5.35 24.71 4.49
N ARG A 117 -6.62 25.03 4.22
CA ARG A 117 -7.28 26.26 4.68
C ARG A 117 -7.90 26.12 6.08
N LEU A 118 -7.97 24.90 6.62
CA LEU A 118 -8.48 24.63 7.95
C LEU A 118 -7.35 24.81 8.99
N LYS A 119 -7.70 25.32 10.17
CA LYS A 119 -6.77 25.48 11.31
C LYS A 119 -7.33 24.73 12.52
N GLY A 120 -6.45 24.10 13.30
CA GLY A 120 -6.82 23.36 14.52
C GLY A 120 -7.29 21.93 14.24
N ASP A 121 -8.06 21.34 15.17
CA ASP A 121 -8.54 19.94 15.12
C ASP A 121 -9.50 19.62 13.96
N TYR A 122 -9.94 20.63 13.21
CA TYR A 122 -10.79 20.46 12.02
C TYR A 122 -10.05 19.86 10.81
N LEU A 123 -8.71 19.77 10.85
CA LEU A 123 -7.94 18.99 9.88
C LEU A 123 -8.06 17.47 10.10
N ALA A 124 -8.44 17.06 11.31
CA ALA A 124 -8.56 15.67 11.70
C ALA A 124 -9.91 15.06 11.30
N ILE A 125 -10.99 15.86 11.27
CA ILE A 125 -12.38 15.46 10.94
C ILE A 125 -12.63 15.52 9.44
#